data_AF-A0A8T5F781-F1
#
_entry.id   AF-A0A8T5F781-F1
#
_cell.length_a   1.000
_cell.length_b   1.000
_cell.length_c   1.000
_cell.angle_alpha   90.00
_cell.angle_beta   90.00
_cell.angle_gamma   90.00
#
_symmetry.space_group_name_H-M   'P 1'
#
loop_
_entity.id
_entity.type
_entity.pdbx_description
1 polymer ?
#
loop_
_entity_poly.entity_id
_entity_poly.type
_entity_poly.pdbx_seq_one_letter_code
_entity_poly.pdbx_strand_id
1 'polypeptide(L)' 'QKVKEILVDCDSDAVIYLVEPSGPACHTGEKVCFHNNLEK' A
#
# COMPACT_ATOMS: atom_id res chain seq x y z
N GLN A 1 0.24 7.42 7.66
CA GLN A 1 1.31 6.87 6.80
C GLN A 1 2.24 8.02 6.44
N LYS A 2 3.54 7.93 6.74
CA LYS A 2 4.53 8.96 6.40
C LYS A 2 5.19 8.62 5.06
N VAL A 3 5.00 9.47 4.05
CA VAL A 3 5.57 9.26 2.71
C VAL A 3 7.09 9.38 2.73
N LYS A 4 7.76 8.42 2.10
CA LYS A 4 9.23 8.39 1.91
C LYS A 4 9.60 8.71 0.47
N GLU A 5 8.84 8.17 -0.48
CA GLU A 5 9.06 8.33 -1.92
C GLU A 5 7.73 8.20 -2.66
N ILE A 6 7.66 8.84 -3.82
CA ILE A 6 6.51 8.80 -4.72
C ILE A 6 7.05 8.39 -6.10
N LEU A 7 6.57 7.27 -6.62
CA LEU A 7 6.89 6.77 -7.95
C LEU A 7 5.66 6.95 -8.84
N VAL A 8 5.89 7.29 -10.10
CA VAL A 8 4.84 7.45 -11.12
C VAL A 8 5.07 6.41 -12.22
N ASP A 9 3.99 5.86 -12.74
CA ASP A 9 3.96 4.94 -13.88
C ASP A 9 4.58 5.58 -15.17
N CYS A 10 5.00 4.76 -16.13
CA CYS A 10 5.54 5.22 -17.42
C CYS A 10 4.58 6.08 -18.26
N ASP A 11 3.27 5.89 -18.17
CA ASP A 11 2.26 6.71 -18.85
C ASP A 11 1.57 7.73 -17.92
N SER A 12 1.97 7.74 -16.65
CA SER A 12 1.51 8.66 -15.61
C SER A 12 0.03 8.54 -15.23
N ASP A 13 -0.59 7.38 -15.41
CA ASP A 13 -1.96 7.14 -14.93
C ASP A 13 -2.04 6.53 -13.52
N ALA A 14 -0.91 6.07 -12.97
CA ALA A 14 -0.81 5.46 -11.66
C ALA A 14 0.38 5.99 -10.82
N VAL A 15 0.22 5.91 -9.49
CA VAL A 15 1.21 6.35 -8.50
C VAL A 15 1.41 5.30 -7.43
N ILE A 16 2.67 5.03 -7.06
CA ILE A 16 3.04 4.21 -5.90
C ILE A 16 3.61 5.14 -4.81
N TYR A 17 2.99 5.10 -3.64
CA TYR A 17 3.52 5.73 -2.44
C TYR A 17 4.31 4.71 -1.62
N LEU A 18 5.63 4.90 -1.50
CA LEU A 18 6.43 4.19 -0.51
C LEU A 18 6.33 4.93 0.82
N VAL A 19 5.90 4.23 1.86
CA VAL A 19 5.53 4.84 3.14
C VAL A 19 6.12 4.10 4.33
N GLU A 20 6.34 4.84 5.41
CA GLU A 20 6.44 4.30 6.75
C GLU A 20 5.03 4.28 7.38
N PRO A 21 4.47 3.10 7.71
CA PRO A 21 3.12 2.99 8.24
C PRO A 21 3.05 3.49 9.69
N SER A 22 1.93 4.12 10.06
CA SER A 22 1.70 4.65 11.42
C SER A 22 1.06 3.63 12.37
N GLY A 23 0.93 2.39 11.93
CA GLY A 23 0.11 1.31 12.51
C GLY A 23 -0.29 0.31 11.41
N PRO A 24 -1.11 -0.70 11.72
CA PRO A 24 -1.66 -1.59 10.70
C PRO A 24 -2.42 -0.80 9.63
N ALA A 25 -2.25 -1.16 8.37
CA ALA A 25 -2.94 -0.48 7.28
C ALA A 25 -4.40 -0.94 7.13
N CYS A 26 -4.72 -2.15 7.58
CA CYS A 26 -6.07 -2.71 7.48
C CYS A 26 -6.93 -2.35 8.71
N HIS A 27 -8.22 -2.13 8.49
CA HIS A 27 -9.18 -1.81 9.55
C HIS A 27 -9.46 -3.01 10.49
N THR A 28 -9.05 -4.23 10.12
CA THR A 28 -9.17 -5.43 10.95
C THR A 28 -8.02 -5.57 11.96
N GLY A 29 -6.98 -4.75 11.87
CA GLY A 29 -5.74 -4.87 12.64
C GLY A 29 -4.62 -5.59 11.88
N GLU A 30 -4.91 -6.15 10.70
CA GLU A 30 -3.88 -6.77 9.84
C GLU A 30 -2.91 -5.74 9.26
N LYS A 31 -1.65 -6.17 9.04
CA LYS A 31 -0.58 -5.28 8.58
C LYS A 31 -0.90 -4.61 7.23
N VAL A 32 -1.47 -5.36 6.29
CA VAL A 32 -1.82 -4.93 4.92
C VAL A 32 -3.24 -5.37 4.59
N CYS A 33 -3.97 -4.64 3.73
CA CYS A 33 -5.34 -5.02 3.34
C CYS A 33 -5.39 -6.30 2.50
N PHE A 34 -4.39 -6.54 1.66
CA PHE A 34 -4.31 -7.72 0.79
C PHE A 34 -3.68 -8.91 1.53
N HIS A 35 -4.29 -9.31 2.63
CA HIS A 35 -3.81 -10.38 3.51
C HIS A 35 -4.47 -11.75 3.26
N ASN A 36 -5.43 -11.81 2.34
CA ASN A 36 -6.09 -13.05 1.94
C ASN A 36 -5.54 -13.53 0.59
N ASN A 37 -5.39 -14.84 0.44
CA ASN A 37 -5.04 -15.43 -0.85
C ASN A 37 -6.27 -15.57 -1.74
N LEU A 38 -6.09 -15.39 -3.04
CA LEU A 38 -7.09 -15.80 -4.01
C LEU A 38 -6.95 -17.32 -4.20
N GLU A 39 -7.77 -18.11 -3.49
CA GLU A 39 -7.90 -19.53 -3.81
C GLU A 39 -8.73 -19.66 -5.10
N LYS A 40 -8.24 -20.46 -6.06
CA LYS A 40 -8.92 -20.75 -7.32
C LYS A 40 -9.89 -21.92 -7.15
#